data_AF-A0A8T3PKE7-F1
#
_entry.id   AF-A0A8T3PKE7-F1
#
_cell.length_a   1.000
_cell.length_b   1.000
_cell.length_c   1.000
_cell.angle_alpha   90.00
_cell.angle_beta   90.00
_cell.angle_gamma   90.00
#
_symmetry.space_group_name_H-M   'P 1'
#
loop_
_entity.id
_entity.type
_entity.pdbx_description
1 polymer ?
#
loop_
_entity_poly.entity_id
_entity_poly.type
_entity_poly.pdbx_seq_one_letter_code
_entity_poly.pdbx_strand_id
1 'polypeptide(L)'
;MRSQLRRTLPVRYGQDFAAVMDGRTRLGREVRDRLQALVIDLGGDDTLSHAQRSLCRRAVWLELCIEHEETRIAEGGGIDIAPYVALVGSLVNLYRVLGVRRVAREARLHDVLRKAGGGNA
;
A
#
# COMPACT_ATOMS: atom_id res chain seq x y z
N MET A 1 30.42 -10.83 20.21
CA MET A 1 28.99 -11.16 20.44
C MET A 1 28.28 -11.45 19.12
N ARG A 2 28.45 -12.67 18.56
CA ARG A 2 27.73 -13.13 17.37
C ARG A 2 26.34 -13.60 17.83
N SER A 3 25.37 -12.72 17.60
CA SER A 3 24.01 -12.72 18.15
C SER A 3 23.25 -14.03 17.92
N GLN A 4 22.52 -14.42 18.95
CA GLN A 4 21.61 -15.56 19.15
C GLN A 4 20.42 -15.65 18.13
N LEU A 5 20.50 -14.95 17.00
CA LEU A 5 19.43 -14.79 16.00
C LEU A 5 19.02 -16.09 15.30
N ARG A 6 19.78 -17.19 15.44
CA ARG A 6 19.41 -18.50 14.86
C ARG A 6 18.49 -19.34 15.75
N ARG A 7 18.36 -19.04 17.05
CA ARG A 7 17.71 -19.94 18.01
C ARG A 7 16.25 -19.61 18.32
N THR A 8 15.80 -18.42 17.92
CA THR A 8 14.42 -17.93 18.13
C THR A 8 13.64 -17.72 16.85
N LEU A 9 14.20 -18.06 15.68
CA LEU A 9 13.41 -18.07 14.46
C LEU A 9 12.47 -19.29 14.50
N PRO A 10 11.14 -19.09 14.52
CA PRO A 10 10.21 -20.20 14.55
C PRO A 10 10.45 -21.10 13.33
N VAL A 11 10.56 -22.41 13.58
CA VAL A 11 10.84 -23.46 12.57
C VAL A 11 9.77 -23.52 11.48
N ARG A 12 8.62 -22.87 11.69
CA ARG A 12 7.68 -22.49 10.64
C ARG A 12 7.43 -20.98 10.74
N TYR A 13 7.62 -20.29 9.63
CA TYR A 13 6.98 -18.99 9.43
C TYR A 13 5.46 -19.26 9.41
N GLY A 14 4.80 -19.12 10.55
CA GLY A 14 3.43 -19.57 10.78
C GLY A 14 2.61 -18.47 11.43
N GLN A 15 2.37 -17.40 10.68
CA GLN A 15 1.16 -16.59 10.81
C GLN A 15 0.77 -16.21 9.39
N ASP A 16 -0.23 -16.91 8.90
CA ASP A 16 -0.53 -17.04 7.49
C ASP A 16 -1.02 -15.71 6.91
N PHE A 17 -0.13 -15.02 6.20
CA PHE A 17 -0.55 -14.15 5.10
C PHE A 17 -1.54 -14.90 4.19
N ALA A 18 -1.36 -16.21 4.03
CA ALA A 18 -2.27 -17.11 3.32
C ALA A 18 -3.66 -17.28 3.95
N ALA A 19 -3.82 -17.20 5.28
CA ALA A 19 -5.12 -17.33 5.96
C ALA A 19 -5.85 -15.99 6.02
N VAL A 20 -5.11 -14.87 6.10
CA VAL A 20 -5.69 -13.55 5.81
C VAL A 20 -6.14 -13.49 4.34
N MET A 21 -5.42 -14.15 3.42
CA MET A 21 -5.82 -14.35 2.03
C MET A 21 -6.93 -15.41 1.84
N ASP A 22 -7.52 -15.99 2.90
CA ASP A 22 -8.73 -16.79 2.74
C ASP A 22 -9.86 -15.89 2.24
N GLY A 23 -10.30 -16.14 1.02
CA GLY A 23 -11.27 -15.31 0.31
C GLY A 23 -12.69 -15.30 0.82
N ARG A 24 -12.91 -16.10 1.85
CA ARG A 24 -14.17 -16.14 2.57
C ARG A 24 -14.32 -14.95 3.51
N THR A 25 -13.22 -14.37 3.99
CA THR A 25 -13.25 -13.16 4.84
C THR A 25 -13.32 -11.88 4.01
N ARG A 26 -13.92 -10.82 4.56
CA ARG A 26 -13.99 -9.49 3.92
C ARG A 26 -12.59 -8.93 3.65
N LEU A 27 -11.70 -8.99 4.64
CA LEU A 27 -10.32 -8.56 4.54
C LEU A 27 -9.56 -9.36 3.47
N GLY A 28 -9.75 -10.68 3.40
CA GLY A 28 -9.10 -11.51 2.39
C GLY A 28 -9.58 -11.25 0.96
N ARG A 29 -10.84 -10.85 0.76
CA ARG A 29 -11.31 -10.35 -0.55
C ARG A 29 -10.63 -9.05 -0.91
N GLU A 30 -10.63 -8.09 0.00
CA GLU A 30 -10.06 -6.77 -0.22
C GLU A 30 -8.56 -6.83 -0.54
N VAL A 31 -7.78 -7.63 0.19
CA VAL A 31 -6.35 -7.85 -0.11
C VAL A 31 -6.18 -8.44 -1.51
N ARG A 32 -6.99 -9.44 -1.90
CA ARG A 32 -6.90 -10.04 -3.24
C ARG A 32 -7.28 -9.06 -4.33
N ASP A 33 -8.36 -8.31 -4.15
CA ASP A 33 -8.86 -7.37 -5.15
C ASP A 33 -7.84 -6.25 -5.40
N ARG A 34 -7.27 -5.68 -4.32
CA ARG A 34 -6.19 -4.67 -4.40
C ARG A 34 -4.92 -5.24 -5.04
N LEU A 35 -4.53 -6.46 -4.65
CA LEU A 35 -3.37 -7.12 -5.23
C LEU A 35 -3.55 -7.38 -6.73
N GLN A 36 -4.74 -7.84 -7.13
CA GLN A 36 -5.06 -8.09 -8.53
C GLN A 36 -5.06 -6.78 -9.33
N ALA A 37 -5.64 -5.70 -8.81
CA ALA A 37 -5.60 -4.39 -9.44
C ALA A 37 -4.17 -3.90 -9.63
N LEU A 38 -3.34 -3.96 -8.58
CA LEU A 38 -1.93 -3.56 -8.66
C LEU A 38 -1.13 -4.41 -9.67
N VAL A 39 -1.37 -5.71 -9.72
CA VAL A 39 -0.71 -6.59 -10.71
C VAL A 39 -1.15 -6.25 -12.13
N ILE A 40 -2.43 -5.94 -12.35
CA ILE A 40 -2.95 -5.51 -13.66
C ILE A 40 -2.28 -4.21 -14.09
N ASP A 41 -2.16 -3.22 -13.20
CA ASP A 41 -1.52 -1.93 -13.48
C ASP A 41 -0.04 -2.08 -13.86
N LEU A 42 0.61 -3.13 -13.37
CA LEU A 42 2.01 -3.44 -13.68
C LEU A 42 2.18 -4.33 -14.92
N GLY A 43 1.09 -4.67 -15.63
CA GLY A 43 1.12 -5.45 -16.88
C GLY A 43 0.77 -6.93 -16.74
N GLY A 44 0.20 -7.36 -15.61
CA GLY A 44 -0.27 -8.73 -15.38
C GLY A 44 0.78 -9.67 -14.76
N ASP A 45 0.33 -10.79 -14.19
CA ASP A 45 1.16 -11.66 -13.34
C ASP A 45 2.37 -12.26 -14.07
N ASP A 46 2.20 -12.60 -15.36
CA ASP A 46 3.23 -13.23 -16.19
C ASP A 46 4.42 -12.29 -16.46
N THR A 47 4.23 -10.98 -16.31
CA THR A 47 5.29 -9.98 -16.54
C THR A 47 6.11 -9.69 -15.29
N LEU A 48 5.64 -10.13 -14.11
CA LEU A 48 6.27 -9.83 -12.83
C LEU A 48 7.29 -10.90 -12.41
N SER A 49 8.48 -10.44 -12.02
CA SER A 49 9.42 -11.28 -11.29
C SER A 49 8.86 -11.74 -9.94
N HIS A 50 9.44 -12.80 -9.37
CA HIS A 50 9.08 -13.23 -8.01
C HIS A 50 9.26 -12.09 -6.98
N ALA A 51 10.34 -11.30 -7.10
CA ALA A 51 10.60 -10.17 -6.22
C ALA A 51 9.50 -9.11 -6.32
N GLN A 52 9.09 -8.73 -7.54
CA GLN A 52 7.99 -7.77 -7.75
C GLN A 52 6.67 -8.28 -7.16
N ARG A 53 6.29 -9.54 -7.41
CA ARG A 53 5.11 -10.15 -6.77
C ARG A 53 5.17 -10.07 -5.25
N SER A 54 6.36 -10.26 -4.68
CA SER A 54 6.55 -10.14 -3.24
C SER A 54 6.50 -8.70 -2.73
N LEU A 55 6.85 -7.70 -3.53
CA LEU A 55 6.71 -6.29 -3.20
C LEU A 55 5.25 -5.84 -3.32
N CYS A 56 4.50 -6.30 -4.33
CA CYS A 56 3.06 -6.01 -4.46
C CYS A 56 2.28 -6.44 -3.21
N ARG A 57 2.54 -7.64 -2.68
CA ARG A 57 1.93 -8.10 -1.42
C ARG A 57 2.21 -7.18 -0.23
N ARG A 58 3.42 -6.63 -0.14
CA ARG A 58 3.81 -5.70 0.92
C ARG A 58 3.19 -4.32 0.73
N ALA A 59 3.06 -3.86 -0.52
CA ALA A 59 2.40 -2.60 -0.83
C ALA A 59 0.93 -2.62 -0.38
N VAL A 60 0.19 -3.67 -0.77
CA VAL A 60 -1.22 -3.85 -0.34
C VAL A 60 -1.34 -3.93 1.18
N TRP A 61 -0.41 -4.60 1.86
CA TRP A 61 -0.42 -4.64 3.32
C TRP A 61 -0.19 -3.26 3.96
N LEU A 62 0.74 -2.47 3.42
CA LEU A 62 0.97 -1.11 3.88
C LEU A 62 -0.24 -0.20 3.63
N GLU A 63 -0.93 -0.34 2.50
CA GLU A 63 -2.20 0.38 2.24
C GLU A 63 -3.22 0.11 3.35
N LEU A 64 -3.40 -1.16 3.74
CA LEU A 64 -4.33 -1.53 4.81
C LEU A 64 -3.91 -1.02 6.19
N CYS A 65 -2.60 -1.01 6.49
CA CYS A 65 -2.10 -0.42 7.73
C CYS A 65 -2.34 1.10 7.78
N ILE A 66 -2.13 1.80 6.67
CA ILE A 66 -2.38 3.24 6.56
C ILE A 66 -3.88 3.52 6.75
N GLU A 67 -4.74 2.80 6.03
CA GLU A 67 -6.19 2.95 6.12
C GLU A 67 -6.73 2.63 7.52
N HIS A 68 -6.14 1.66 8.22
CA HIS A 68 -6.48 1.37 9.61
C HIS A 68 -6.21 2.59 10.52
N GLU A 69 -5.05 3.23 10.38
CA GLU A 69 -4.73 4.43 11.15
C GLU A 69 -5.61 5.63 10.74
N GLU A 70 -5.92 5.78 9.45
CA GLU A 70 -6.85 6.81 8.96
C GLU A 70 -8.28 6.59 9.49
N THR A 71 -8.74 5.35 9.58
CA THR A 71 -10.03 4.98 10.18
C THR A 71 -10.07 5.35 11.66
N ARG A 72 -9.00 5.05 12.40
CA ARG A 72 -8.88 5.43 13.82
C ARG A 72 -9.00 6.94 14.02
N ILE A 73 -8.41 7.74 13.13
CA ILE A 73 -8.57 9.21 13.16
C ILE A 73 -10.03 9.58 12.87
N ALA A 74 -10.65 8.99 11.85
CA ALA A 74 -12.02 9.29 11.43
C ALA A 74 -13.05 8.97 12.54
N GLU A 75 -12.78 7.96 13.35
CA GLU A 75 -13.60 7.58 14.52
C GLU A 75 -13.35 8.49 15.75
N GLY A 76 -12.55 9.56 15.62
CA GLY A 76 -12.22 10.49 16.70
C GLY A 76 -11.08 10.05 17.59
N GLY A 77 -10.37 8.98 17.21
CA GLY A 77 -9.12 8.58 17.84
C GLY A 77 -7.94 9.47 17.45
N GLY A 78 -6.79 9.20 18.08
CA GLY A 78 -5.52 9.83 17.73
C GLY A 78 -4.63 8.91 16.89
N ILE A 79 -3.61 9.52 16.28
CA ILE A 79 -2.57 8.83 15.52
C ILE A 79 -1.18 9.22 16.05
N ASP A 80 -0.24 8.28 16.04
CA ASP A 80 1.18 8.63 16.15
C ASP A 80 1.71 8.99 14.75
N ILE A 81 2.03 10.27 14.57
CA ILE A 81 2.43 10.83 13.27
C ILE A 81 3.74 10.21 12.79
N ALA A 82 4.70 9.90 13.67
CA ALA A 82 6.01 9.44 13.23
C ALA A 82 5.96 8.03 12.59
N PRO A 83 5.35 7.01 13.22
CA PRO A 83 5.09 5.71 12.59
C PRO A 83 4.22 5.82 11.34
N TYR A 84 3.19 6.68 11.36
CA TYR A 84 2.33 6.88 10.19
C TYR A 84 3.10 7.40 8.97
N VAL A 85 3.90 8.44 9.14
CA VAL A 85 4.77 8.98 8.08
C VAL A 85 5.75 7.92 7.58
N ALA A 86 6.27 7.06 8.46
CA ALA A 86 7.15 5.96 8.07
C ALA A 86 6.44 4.89 7.21
N LEU A 87 5.18 4.57 7.53
CA LEU A 87 4.34 3.66 6.71
C LEU A 87 4.11 4.24 5.31
N VAL A 88 3.67 5.51 5.24
CA VAL A 88 3.43 6.21 3.98
C VAL A 88 4.71 6.30 3.15
N GLY A 89 5.84 6.67 3.77
CA GLY A 89 7.14 6.73 3.09
C GLY A 89 7.59 5.37 2.55
N SER A 90 7.34 4.30 3.30
CA SER A 90 7.64 2.93 2.87
C SER A 90 6.78 2.52 1.66
N LEU A 91 5.49 2.83 1.67
CA LEU A 91 4.58 2.56 0.55
C LEU A 91 5.02 3.31 -0.72
N VAL A 92 5.31 4.61 -0.60
CA VAL A 92 5.80 5.44 -1.71
C VAL A 92 7.08 4.84 -2.31
N ASN A 93 8.01 4.36 -1.48
CA ASN A 93 9.23 3.73 -1.97
C ASN A 93 8.95 2.40 -2.68
N LEU A 94 8.03 1.56 -2.17
CA LEU A 94 7.64 0.33 -2.85
C LEU A 94 7.03 0.61 -4.23
N TYR A 95 6.13 1.58 -4.35
CA TYR A 95 5.55 1.96 -5.64
C TYR A 95 6.59 2.48 -6.63
N ARG A 96 7.57 3.27 -6.17
CA ARG A 96 8.70 3.70 -7.01
C ARG A 96 9.52 2.51 -7.51
N VAL A 97 9.83 1.55 -6.63
CA VAL A 97 10.58 0.33 -7.00
C VAL A 97 9.79 -0.54 -7.97
N LEU A 98 8.48 -0.65 -7.79
CA LEU A 98 7.60 -1.38 -8.71
C LEU A 98 7.44 -0.68 -10.06
N GLY A 99 7.88 0.57 -10.18
CA GLY A 99 7.76 1.35 -11.42
C GLY A 99 6.37 1.94 -11.64
N VAL A 100 5.54 2.02 -10.59
CA VAL A 100 4.26 2.73 -10.64
C VAL A 100 4.56 4.22 -10.87
N ARG A 101 4.16 4.74 -12.02
CA ARG A 101 4.41 6.13 -12.40
C ARG A 101 3.15 6.95 -12.16
N ARG A 102 3.33 8.11 -11.53
CA ARG A 102 2.28 9.15 -11.50
C ARG A 102 1.95 9.56 -12.94
N VAL A 103 0.72 9.34 -13.37
CA VAL A 103 0.19 9.96 -14.59
C VAL A 103 -0.28 11.36 -14.23
N ALA A 104 0.40 12.38 -14.75
CA ALA A 104 -0.03 13.76 -14.57
C ALA A 104 -1.33 13.98 -15.35
N ARG A 105 -2.39 14.46 -14.67
CA ARG A 105 -3.61 14.89 -15.36
C ARG A 105 -3.27 16.11 -16.21
N GLU A 106 -3.58 16.03 -17.50
CA GLU A 106 -3.50 17.18 -18.40
C GLU A 106 -4.52 18.24 -17.94
N ALA A 107 -4.02 19.35 -17.41
CA ALA A 107 -4.86 20.46 -16.99
C ALA A 107 -5.23 21.26 -18.24
N ARG A 108 -6.52 21.28 -18.59
CA ARG A 108 -7.02 22.17 -19.65
C ARG A 108 -6.97 23.60 -19.14
N LEU A 109 -6.69 24.57 -20.01
CA LEU A 109 -6.63 25.99 -19.67
C LEU A 109 -7.86 26.46 -18.87
N HIS A 110 -9.05 25.97 -19.23
CA HIS A 110 -10.31 26.25 -18.52
C HIS A 110 -10.33 25.75 -17.06
N ASP A 111 -9.64 24.65 -16.73
CA ASP A 111 -9.51 24.16 -15.35
C ASP A 111 -8.60 25.08 -14.50
N VAL A 112 -7.58 25.66 -15.12
CA VAL A 112 -6.65 26.59 -14.47
C VAL A 112 -7.31 27.95 -14.22
N LEU A 113 -8.02 28.48 -15.21
CA LEU A 113 -8.70 29.79 -15.11
C LEU A 113 -9.83 29.78 -14.07
N ARG A 114 -10.59 28.69 -13.95
CA ARG A 114 -11.62 28.55 -12.90
C ARG A 114 -11.01 28.53 -11.50
N LYS A 115 -9.86 27.89 -11.35
CA LYS A 115 -9.14 27.80 -10.08
C LYS A 115 -8.52 29.15 -9.66
N ALA A 116 -8.13 29.98 -10.64
CA ALA A 116 -7.63 31.33 -10.42
C ALA A 116 -8.73 32.38 -10.20
N GLY A 117 -9.91 32.21 -10.82
CA GLY A 117 -11.03 33.14 -10.73
C GLY A 117 -11.97 32.97 -9.53
N GLY A 118 -11.85 31.86 -8.77
CA GLY A 118 -12.70 31.58 -7.60
C GLY A 118 -12.24 32.21 -6.28
N GLY A 119 -11.28 33.13 -6.32
CA GLY A 119 -10.66 33.74 -5.14
C GLY A 119 -10.82 35.26 -5.08
N ASN A 120 -12.01 35.80 -5.36
CA ASN A 120 -12.55 37.01 -4.72
C ASN A 120 -13.98 37.28 -5.22
N ALA A 121 -14.99 36.87 -4.45
CA ALA A 121 -16.35 37.44 -4.44
C ALA A 121 -17.05 37.01 -3.14
#